data_AF-A0A925U649-F1
#
_entry.id   AF-A0A925U649-F1
#
_cell.length_a   1.000
_cell.length_b   1.000
_cell.length_c   1.000
_cell.angle_alpha   90.00
_cell.angle_beta   90.00
_cell.angle_gamma   90.00
#
_symmetry.space_group_name_H-M   'P 1'
#
loop_
_entity.id
_entity.type
_entity.pdbx_description
1 polymer ?
#
loop_
_entity_poly.entity_id
_entity_poly.type
_entity_poly.pdbx_seq_one_letter_code
_entity_poly.pdbx_strand_id
1 'polypeptide(L)'
;MRKLLPLAVLFFGSCSTGMKYFDPALLYTDISYQPKPVSIDSLKTANYISLGLNQKETNTESGSYDMLTSLQLDISRAHTLKNLCFSYGIFGMMGYMKNKAIEAGEPYYYDKKTFSAAGVRASVNTYVKKGNIDYRFIGAELSYSKEFGDFAAYRKTIYRELNYYSVHNTGLLTAGLTSEVILHNYKYSDRQAGARLFVGRTLNNLVYRGPVPVNSSPEKPKTTNVSIALFGQIKKVVVILEGGSGGNGLVKLGYRF
;
A
#
# COMPACT_ATOMS: atom_id res chain seq x y z
N MET A 1 51.48 -28.66 43.77
CA MET A 1 50.59 -28.81 42.60
C MET A 1 49.72 -27.56 42.48
N ARG A 2 50.12 -26.62 41.62
CA ARG A 2 49.45 -25.31 41.48
C ARG A 2 48.25 -25.45 40.53
N LYS A 3 47.07 -25.14 41.05
CA LYS A 3 45.82 -24.98 40.29
C LYS A 3 45.94 -23.71 39.43
N LEU A 4 45.80 -23.84 38.12
CA LEU A 4 45.56 -22.71 37.22
C LEU A 4 44.21 -22.95 36.54
N LEU A 5 43.23 -22.14 36.91
CA LEU A 5 41.90 -22.03 36.31
C LEU A 5 42.01 -21.22 34.99
N PRO A 6 41.04 -21.35 34.08
CA PRO A 6 41.16 -20.99 32.67
C PRO A 6 40.87 -19.51 32.42
N LEU A 7 41.56 -18.91 31.45
CA LEU A 7 41.19 -17.62 30.87
C LEU A 7 41.24 -17.74 29.35
N ALA A 8 40.11 -18.12 28.77
CA ALA A 8 39.86 -17.98 27.34
C ALA A 8 38.36 -17.73 27.14
N VAL A 9 37.90 -16.57 27.60
CA VAL A 9 36.65 -15.97 27.10
C VAL A 9 36.99 -15.39 25.73
N LEU A 10 36.96 -16.25 24.71
CA LEU A 10 37.02 -15.83 23.32
C LEU A 10 35.68 -15.17 22.97
N PHE A 11 35.77 -13.92 22.56
CA PHE A 11 34.71 -13.05 22.10
C PHE A 11 33.83 -13.71 21.04
N PHE A 12 32.70 -14.29 21.44
CA PHE A 12 31.57 -14.49 20.53
C PHE A 12 30.74 -13.20 20.45
N GLY A 13 31.37 -12.13 19.99
CA GLY A 13 30.67 -10.94 19.52
C GLY A 13 30.16 -11.21 18.11
N SER A 14 29.06 -11.95 17.99
CA SER A 14 28.33 -12.11 16.72
C SER A 14 27.78 -10.74 16.30
N CYS A 15 28.55 -9.95 15.56
CA CYS A 15 28.02 -8.82 14.81
C CYS A 15 27.09 -9.35 13.72
N SER A 16 25.80 -9.45 14.00
CA SER A 16 24.76 -9.57 12.97
C SER A 16 24.60 -8.22 12.27
N THR A 17 25.63 -7.74 11.58
CA THR A 17 25.54 -6.54 10.72
C THR A 17 24.88 -6.89 9.39
N GLY A 18 23.64 -7.37 9.46
CA GLY A 18 22.79 -7.53 8.27
C GLY A 18 22.40 -6.15 7.75
N MET A 19 22.46 -5.94 6.44
CA MET A 19 22.00 -4.71 5.81
C MET A 19 20.52 -4.50 6.11
N LYS A 20 20.14 -3.26 6.49
CA LYS A 20 18.77 -2.88 6.84
C LYS A 20 18.20 -1.95 5.77
N TYR A 21 17.01 -2.24 5.29
CA TYR A 21 16.38 -1.53 4.18
C TYR A 21 15.08 -0.85 4.61
N PHE A 22 14.90 0.41 4.24
CA PHE A 22 13.71 1.19 4.58
C PHE A 22 13.02 1.73 3.33
N ASP A 23 11.84 1.17 3.06
CA ASP A 23 10.96 1.59 1.97
C ASP A 23 10.01 2.73 2.38
N PRO A 24 9.44 3.45 1.40
CA PRO A 24 8.33 4.36 1.66
C PRO A 24 7.16 3.61 2.29
N ALA A 25 6.56 4.19 3.33
CA ALA A 25 5.44 3.56 4.02
C ALA A 25 4.21 3.41 3.10
N LEU A 26 4.05 4.29 2.11
CA LEU A 26 2.98 4.21 1.11
C LEU A 26 3.18 3.13 0.04
N LEU A 27 4.37 2.55 -0.10
CA LEU A 27 4.62 1.54 -1.14
C LEU A 27 3.60 0.40 -0.98
N TYR A 28 2.88 0.08 -2.07
CA TYR A 28 1.78 -0.89 -2.16
C TYR A 28 0.42 -0.52 -1.54
N THR A 29 0.30 0.63 -0.86
CA THR A 29 -0.95 1.09 -0.20
C THR A 29 -1.53 2.37 -0.81
N ASP A 30 -0.80 3.00 -1.73
CA ASP A 30 -1.23 4.23 -2.40
C ASP A 30 -2.30 4.02 -3.46
N ILE A 31 -2.58 2.79 -3.85
CA ILE A 31 -3.67 2.39 -4.75
C ILE A 31 -4.64 1.49 -4.00
N SER A 32 -5.95 1.74 -4.15
CA SER A 32 -6.99 0.92 -3.52
C SER A 32 -8.30 1.09 -4.28
N TYR A 33 -9.21 0.12 -4.12
CA TYR A 33 -10.46 0.11 -4.87
C TYR A 33 -11.31 1.37 -4.62
N GLN A 34 -11.79 1.96 -5.72
CA GLN A 34 -12.76 3.05 -5.74
C GLN A 34 -14.12 2.52 -6.21
N PRO A 35 -15.18 2.58 -5.38
CA PRO A 35 -16.51 2.17 -5.80
C PRO A 35 -17.02 2.99 -7.00
N LYS A 36 -17.76 2.33 -7.90
CA LYS A 36 -18.37 2.97 -9.07
C LYS A 36 -19.80 2.46 -9.27
N PRO A 37 -20.77 3.30 -9.71
CA PRO A 37 -22.12 2.87 -10.04
C PRO A 37 -22.13 1.68 -11.02
N VAL A 38 -23.02 0.72 -10.82
CA VAL A 38 -23.17 -0.40 -11.76
C VAL A 38 -24.02 -0.02 -12.96
N SER A 39 -23.95 -0.83 -14.01
CA SER A 39 -24.62 -0.56 -15.28
C SER A 39 -26.14 -0.46 -15.15
N ILE A 40 -26.74 -1.10 -14.15
CA ILE A 40 -28.18 -1.09 -13.89
C ILE A 40 -28.64 0.08 -13.00
N ASP A 41 -27.72 0.84 -12.40
CA ASP A 41 -28.08 1.97 -11.54
C ASP A 41 -28.84 3.03 -12.36
N SER A 42 -29.90 3.61 -11.78
CA SER A 42 -30.60 4.74 -12.39
C SER A 42 -29.70 5.97 -12.48
N LEU A 43 -28.96 6.25 -11.40
CA LEU A 43 -27.97 7.32 -11.34
C LEU A 43 -26.62 6.83 -11.84
N LYS A 44 -26.21 7.35 -13.00
CA LYS A 44 -24.92 7.07 -13.66
C LYS A 44 -23.74 7.81 -13.04
N THR A 45 -23.95 8.50 -11.93
CA THR A 45 -22.92 9.25 -11.21
C THR A 45 -23.19 9.13 -9.72
N ALA A 46 -22.13 8.98 -8.92
CA ALA A 46 -22.24 8.95 -7.47
C ALA A 46 -20.95 9.46 -6.81
N ASN A 47 -21.10 10.03 -5.61
CA ASN A 47 -19.98 10.33 -4.73
C ASN A 47 -19.87 9.25 -3.66
N TYR A 48 -18.64 9.02 -3.23
CA TYR A 48 -18.33 8.06 -2.19
C TYR A 48 -17.37 8.70 -1.19
N ILE A 49 -17.64 8.46 0.08
CA ILE A 49 -16.71 8.70 1.18
C ILE A 49 -16.45 7.36 1.86
N SER A 50 -15.20 7.02 2.16
CA SER A 50 -14.88 5.82 2.93
C SER A 50 -13.79 6.02 3.95
N LEU A 51 -13.92 5.32 5.08
CA LEU A 51 -12.92 5.21 6.12
C LEU A 51 -12.36 3.78 6.11
N GLY A 52 -11.05 3.65 6.16
CA GLY A 52 -10.34 2.39 6.10
C GLY A 52 -9.28 2.23 7.18
N LEU A 53 -9.02 0.98 7.55
CA LEU A 53 -7.89 0.58 8.38
C LEU A 53 -6.93 -0.24 7.51
N ASN A 54 -5.69 0.23 7.40
CA ASN A 54 -4.60 -0.43 6.69
C ASN A 54 -3.61 -1.03 7.69
N GLN A 55 -3.17 -2.25 7.41
CA GLN A 55 -1.99 -2.86 7.99
C GLN A 55 -1.08 -3.35 6.86
N LYS A 56 0.23 -3.09 6.98
CA LYS A 56 1.20 -3.51 5.96
C LYS A 56 2.49 -3.96 6.62
N GLU A 57 3.03 -5.08 6.16
CA GLU A 57 4.37 -5.54 6.50
C GLU A 57 5.34 -5.13 5.39
N THR A 58 6.30 -4.27 5.73
CA THR A 58 7.32 -3.82 4.79
C THR A 58 8.52 -4.74 4.94
N ASN A 59 8.78 -5.58 3.93
CA ASN A 59 9.92 -6.48 3.95
C ASN A 59 11.23 -5.69 3.96
N THR A 60 12.10 -5.99 4.91
CA THR A 60 13.54 -5.70 4.81
C THR A 60 14.21 -7.00 4.36
N GLU A 61 15.19 -6.93 3.45
CA GLU A 61 15.78 -8.13 2.82
C GLU A 61 16.45 -9.10 3.80
N SER A 62 16.66 -8.68 5.05
CA SER A 62 17.22 -9.49 6.14
C SER A 62 16.19 -10.37 6.88
N GLY A 63 14.96 -10.54 6.37
CA GLY A 63 13.90 -11.36 7.01
C GLY A 63 13.17 -10.65 8.16
N SER A 64 13.60 -9.43 8.44
CA SER A 64 13.00 -8.46 9.35
C SER A 64 11.94 -7.64 8.61
N TYR A 65 10.90 -7.16 9.29
CA TYR A 65 9.87 -6.32 8.66
C TYR A 65 9.59 -5.07 9.48
N ASP A 66 9.09 -4.01 8.86
CA ASP A 66 8.49 -2.88 9.57
C ASP A 66 6.97 -2.93 9.38
N MET A 67 6.20 -2.64 10.43
CA MET A 67 4.74 -2.71 10.37
C MET A 67 4.12 -1.32 10.30
N LEU A 68 3.37 -1.06 9.22
CA LEU A 68 2.48 0.09 9.13
C LEU A 68 1.13 -0.26 9.76
N THR A 69 0.61 0.63 10.58
CA THR A 69 -0.81 0.66 10.94
C THR A 69 -1.34 2.07 10.69
N SER A 70 -2.35 2.21 9.84
CA SER A 70 -2.89 3.53 9.49
C SER A 70 -4.39 3.54 9.23
N LEU A 71 -5.00 4.68 9.50
CA LEU A 71 -6.33 5.04 9.05
C LEU A 71 -6.24 5.73 7.69
N GLN A 72 -7.22 5.47 6.83
CA GLN A 72 -7.34 6.05 5.51
C GLN A 72 -8.72 6.65 5.32
N LEU A 73 -8.78 7.90 4.84
CA LEU A 73 -10.00 8.55 4.40
C LEU A 73 -9.94 8.72 2.89
N ASP A 74 -10.97 8.28 2.19
CA ASP A 74 -11.11 8.45 0.74
C ASP A 74 -12.37 9.24 0.41
N ILE A 75 -12.25 10.16 -0.55
CA ILE A 75 -13.39 10.84 -1.17
C ILE A 75 -13.25 10.70 -2.67
N SER A 76 -14.28 10.20 -3.35
CA SER A 76 -14.22 9.96 -4.78
C SER A 76 -15.56 10.22 -5.46
N ARG A 77 -15.49 10.50 -6.75
CA ARG A 77 -16.63 10.59 -7.65
C ARG A 77 -16.45 9.63 -8.79
N ALA A 78 -17.52 8.92 -9.13
CA ALA A 78 -17.51 7.93 -10.19
C ALA A 78 -18.67 8.15 -11.16
N HIS A 79 -18.43 7.79 -12.41
CA HIS A 79 -19.35 7.94 -13.53
C HIS A 79 -19.42 6.62 -14.31
N THR A 80 -20.61 6.24 -14.74
CA THR A 80 -20.86 5.03 -15.53
C THR A 80 -21.64 5.41 -16.78
N LEU A 81 -20.92 5.55 -17.89
CA LEU A 81 -21.44 5.82 -19.21
C LEU A 81 -21.73 4.51 -19.96
N LYS A 82 -22.18 4.59 -21.21
CA LYS A 82 -22.35 3.40 -22.04
C LYS A 82 -20.98 2.75 -22.31
N ASN A 83 -20.78 1.54 -21.81
CA ASN A 83 -19.56 0.72 -21.96
C ASN A 83 -18.27 1.29 -21.34
N LEU A 84 -18.35 2.39 -20.60
CA LEU A 84 -17.22 3.03 -19.95
C LEU A 84 -17.62 3.44 -18.53
N CYS A 85 -16.75 3.21 -17.56
CA CYS A 85 -16.88 3.81 -16.24
C CYS A 85 -15.55 4.39 -15.81
N PHE A 86 -15.58 5.48 -15.07
CA PHE A 86 -14.38 6.11 -14.55
C PHE A 86 -14.63 6.70 -13.17
N SER A 87 -13.59 6.79 -12.36
CA SER A 87 -13.61 7.43 -11.06
C SER A 87 -12.37 8.27 -10.86
N TYR A 88 -12.50 9.30 -10.04
CA TYR A 88 -11.40 10.12 -9.58
C TYR A 88 -11.67 10.55 -8.14
N GLY A 89 -10.61 10.80 -7.39
CA GLY A 89 -10.76 11.17 -5.99
C GLY A 89 -9.46 11.54 -5.33
N ILE A 90 -9.59 11.93 -4.07
CA ILE A 90 -8.48 12.22 -3.16
C ILE A 90 -8.52 11.24 -1.99
N PHE A 91 -7.36 11.04 -1.39
CA PHE A 91 -7.27 10.27 -0.15
C PHE A 91 -6.25 10.88 0.80
N GLY A 92 -6.43 10.61 2.08
CA GLY A 92 -5.50 10.92 3.14
C GLY A 92 -5.28 9.69 4.01
N MET A 93 -4.06 9.54 4.55
CA MET A 93 -3.73 8.48 5.50
C MET A 93 -2.99 9.05 6.69
N MET A 94 -3.20 8.50 7.86
CA MET A 94 -2.43 8.82 9.07
C MET A 94 -2.26 7.58 9.93
N GLY A 95 -1.12 7.45 10.60
CA GLY A 95 -0.81 6.27 11.39
C GLY A 95 0.62 6.28 11.91
N TYR A 96 1.15 5.09 12.13
CA TYR A 96 2.52 4.93 12.60
C TYR A 96 3.18 3.72 11.95
N MET A 97 4.50 3.82 11.83
CA MET A 97 5.39 2.71 11.55
C MET A 97 5.95 2.19 12.86
N LYS A 98 5.87 0.88 13.06
CA LYS A 98 6.50 0.18 14.17
C LYS A 98 7.69 -0.59 13.66
N ASN A 99 8.84 -0.39 14.28
CA ASN A 99 10.03 -1.15 13.95
C ASN A 99 9.87 -2.58 14.44
N LYS A 100 9.96 -3.53 13.51
CA LYS A 100 10.11 -4.96 13.83
C LYS A 100 11.39 -5.52 13.19
N ALA A 101 12.22 -4.65 12.62
CA ALA A 101 13.41 -4.98 11.87
C ALA A 101 14.74 -4.78 12.60
N ILE A 102 14.75 -3.94 13.63
CA ILE A 102 15.89 -3.58 14.47
C ILE A 102 15.51 -3.97 15.91
N GLU A 103 16.43 -4.60 16.62
CA GLU A 103 16.20 -5.00 18.02
C GLU A 103 16.27 -3.80 18.97
N ALA A 104 15.52 -3.86 20.07
CA ALA A 104 15.57 -2.83 21.10
C ALA A 104 16.96 -2.80 21.74
N GLY A 105 17.70 -1.70 21.55
CA GLY A 105 19.08 -1.54 22.02
C GLY A 105 20.10 -1.37 20.89
N GLU A 106 19.74 -1.69 19.65
CA GLU A 106 20.59 -1.40 18.48
C GLU A 106 20.51 0.09 18.10
N PRO A 107 21.59 0.67 17.53
CA PRO A 107 21.58 2.03 17.00
C PRO A 107 20.43 2.24 16.01
N TYR A 108 19.83 3.43 16.02
CA TYR A 108 18.73 3.81 15.14
C TYR A 108 17.42 3.02 15.30
N TYR A 109 17.31 2.18 16.34
CA TYR A 109 16.03 1.64 16.77
C TYR A 109 14.99 2.75 17.02
N TYR A 110 13.76 2.48 16.64
CA TYR A 110 12.60 3.32 16.97
C TYR A 110 11.43 2.42 17.37
N ASP A 111 10.71 2.70 18.46
CA ASP A 111 9.49 1.93 18.74
C ASP A 111 8.38 2.30 17.76
N LYS A 112 8.10 3.61 17.64
CA LYS A 112 7.06 4.15 16.74
C LYS A 112 7.52 5.45 16.09
N LYS A 113 7.25 5.59 14.80
CA LYS A 113 7.40 6.85 14.06
C LYS A 113 6.08 7.21 13.39
N THR A 114 5.69 8.47 13.48
CA THR A 114 4.44 8.95 12.86
C THR A 114 4.55 8.87 11.34
N PHE A 115 3.41 8.58 10.72
CA PHE A 115 3.24 8.50 9.28
C PHE A 115 1.97 9.25 8.89
N SER A 116 2.04 10.05 7.83
CA SER A 116 0.87 10.59 7.17
C SER A 116 1.08 10.69 5.67
N ALA A 117 0.00 10.73 4.92
CA ALA A 117 0.05 10.82 3.47
C ALA A 117 -1.19 11.50 2.90
N ALA A 118 -1.04 12.07 1.71
CA ALA A 118 -2.15 12.53 0.91
C ALA A 118 -1.90 12.23 -0.56
N GLY A 119 -2.96 12.01 -1.32
CA GLY A 119 -2.85 11.70 -2.74
C GLY A 119 -4.14 11.84 -3.53
N VAL A 120 -4.00 11.64 -4.83
CA VAL A 120 -5.07 11.58 -5.82
C VAL A 120 -5.09 10.21 -6.47
N ARG A 121 -6.28 9.75 -6.86
CA ARG A 121 -6.46 8.50 -7.62
C ARG A 121 -7.41 8.72 -8.78
N ALA A 122 -7.16 8.01 -9.87
CA ALA A 122 -8.03 7.91 -11.02
C ALA A 122 -8.14 6.46 -11.47
N SER A 123 -9.31 6.08 -11.98
CA SER A 123 -9.57 4.76 -12.54
C SER A 123 -10.48 4.90 -13.74
N VAL A 124 -10.23 4.12 -14.78
CA VAL A 124 -11.12 3.99 -15.94
C VAL A 124 -11.23 2.51 -16.29
N ASN A 125 -12.42 2.05 -16.64
CA ASN A 125 -12.65 0.70 -17.13
C ASN A 125 -13.65 0.73 -18.29
N THR A 126 -13.40 -0.08 -19.29
CA THR A 126 -14.46 -0.49 -20.22
C THR A 126 -15.29 -1.60 -19.58
N TYR A 127 -16.56 -1.72 -19.96
CA TYR A 127 -17.39 -2.79 -19.42
C TYR A 127 -18.44 -3.34 -20.39
N VAL A 128 -18.80 -4.60 -20.15
CA VAL A 128 -19.93 -5.28 -20.80
C VAL A 128 -20.84 -5.85 -19.72
N LYS A 129 -22.15 -5.61 -19.89
CA LYS A 129 -23.18 -6.22 -19.07
C LYS A 129 -23.66 -7.51 -19.74
N LYS A 130 -23.60 -8.63 -19.02
CA LYS A 130 -24.22 -9.89 -19.45
C LYS A 130 -25.09 -10.41 -18.32
N GLY A 131 -26.41 -10.33 -18.51
CA GLY A 131 -27.33 -10.67 -17.44
C GLY A 131 -27.11 -9.76 -16.21
N ASN A 132 -27.07 -10.40 -15.05
CA ASN A 132 -26.91 -9.79 -13.75
C ASN A 132 -25.44 -9.54 -13.37
N ILE A 133 -24.54 -9.54 -14.37
CA ILE A 133 -23.10 -9.41 -14.19
C ILE A 133 -22.58 -8.25 -15.05
N ASP A 134 -21.82 -7.37 -14.41
CA ASP A 134 -20.97 -6.39 -15.08
C ASP A 134 -19.54 -6.93 -15.09
N TYR A 135 -19.02 -7.18 -16.29
CA TYR A 135 -17.60 -7.45 -16.51
C TYR A 135 -16.92 -6.14 -16.90
N ARG A 136 -16.08 -5.60 -16.01
CA ARG A 136 -15.29 -4.41 -16.28
C ARG A 136 -13.86 -4.85 -16.59
N PHE A 137 -13.49 -4.82 -17.85
CA PHE A 137 -12.20 -5.29 -18.34
C PHE A 137 -11.41 -4.15 -18.98
N ILE A 138 -10.11 -4.37 -19.17
CA ILE A 138 -9.18 -3.36 -19.70
C ILE A 138 -9.31 -2.07 -18.87
N GLY A 139 -9.17 -2.23 -17.56
CA GLY A 139 -9.11 -1.11 -16.64
C GLY A 139 -7.71 -0.53 -16.57
N ALA A 140 -7.62 0.76 -16.35
CA ALA A 140 -6.39 1.43 -15.96
C ALA A 140 -6.64 2.20 -14.66
N GLU A 141 -5.72 2.08 -13.71
CA GLU A 141 -5.72 2.86 -12.48
C GLU A 141 -4.40 3.61 -12.35
N LEU A 142 -4.49 4.82 -11.81
CA LEU A 142 -3.38 5.73 -11.55
C LEU A 142 -3.55 6.33 -10.16
N SER A 143 -2.45 6.41 -9.42
CA SER A 143 -2.38 7.09 -8.13
C SER A 143 -1.13 7.95 -8.08
N TYR A 144 -1.26 9.17 -7.56
CA TYR A 144 -0.13 9.96 -7.12
C TYR A 144 -0.30 10.29 -5.64
N SER A 145 0.73 10.04 -4.85
CA SER A 145 0.69 10.22 -3.41
C SER A 145 1.98 10.82 -2.88
N LYS A 146 1.89 11.49 -1.74
CA LYS A 146 3.02 12.08 -1.03
C LYS A 146 2.95 11.72 0.45
N GLU A 147 4.07 11.21 0.95
CA GLU A 147 4.29 10.84 2.34
C GLU A 147 4.90 11.99 3.16
N PHE A 148 4.50 12.07 4.43
CA PHE A 148 4.94 13.02 5.43
C PHE A 148 5.09 12.32 6.81
N GLY A 149 5.66 13.04 7.79
CA GLY A 149 5.80 12.58 9.17
C GLY A 149 7.21 12.12 9.54
N ASP A 150 7.36 11.68 10.79
CA ASP A 150 8.67 11.37 11.37
C ASP A 150 9.34 10.19 10.70
N PHE A 151 8.57 9.23 10.19
CA PHE A 151 9.14 8.08 9.47
C PHE A 151 9.79 8.51 8.15
N ALA A 152 9.18 9.45 7.42
CA ALA A 152 9.77 10.01 6.20
C ALA A 152 11.04 10.82 6.50
N ALA A 153 11.07 11.54 7.62
CA ALA A 153 12.26 12.24 8.07
C ALA A 153 13.37 11.27 8.48
N TYR A 154 13.03 10.23 9.24
CA TYR A 154 13.94 9.17 9.69
C TYR A 154 14.63 8.45 8.52
N ARG A 155 13.88 8.06 7.47
CA ARG A 155 14.50 7.47 6.27
C ARG A 155 15.51 8.42 5.64
N LYS A 156 15.17 9.71 5.53
CA LYS A 156 16.08 10.72 4.97
C LYS A 156 17.32 10.99 5.82
N THR A 157 17.39 10.53 7.06
CA THR A 157 18.59 10.69 7.91
C THR A 157 19.43 9.43 7.97
N ILE A 158 18.80 8.25 8.05
CA ILE A 158 19.50 7.00 8.38
C ILE A 158 20.38 6.46 7.25
N TYR A 159 20.15 6.88 6.00
CA TYR A 159 20.95 6.45 4.85
C TYR A 159 22.45 6.80 4.93
N ARG A 160 22.85 7.64 5.90
CA ARG A 160 24.25 8.01 6.11
C ARG A 160 25.00 7.01 6.99
N GLU A 161 24.26 6.10 7.60
CA GLU A 161 24.76 5.18 8.61
C GLU A 161 25.21 3.87 7.98
N LEU A 162 26.29 3.31 8.51
CA LEU A 162 26.84 2.07 7.99
C LEU A 162 25.82 0.93 8.11
N ASN A 163 25.62 0.18 7.02
CA ASN A 163 24.64 -0.92 6.90
C ASN A 163 23.16 -0.48 6.82
N TYR A 164 22.87 0.82 6.69
CA TYR A 164 21.51 1.33 6.55
C TYR A 164 21.23 1.87 5.16
N TYR A 165 20.15 1.37 4.56
CA TYR A 165 19.74 1.67 3.20
C TYR A 165 18.30 2.17 3.21
N SER A 166 18.02 3.29 2.55
CA SER A 166 16.66 3.82 2.52
C SER A 166 16.30 4.52 1.23
N VAL A 167 15.00 4.56 0.94
CA VAL A 167 14.43 5.33 -0.15
C VAL A 167 13.97 6.69 0.37
N HIS A 168 14.59 7.75 -0.14
CA HIS A 168 14.29 9.14 0.28
C HIS A 168 13.03 9.72 -0.37
N ASN A 169 12.64 9.16 -1.51
CA ASN A 169 11.48 9.62 -2.26
C ASN A 169 10.24 9.48 -1.39
N THR A 170 9.54 10.60 -1.18
CA THR A 170 8.26 10.61 -0.48
C THR A 170 7.08 10.70 -1.42
N GLY A 171 7.30 11.01 -2.70
CA GLY A 171 6.27 11.02 -3.73
C GLY A 171 6.25 9.70 -4.49
N LEU A 172 5.08 9.07 -4.61
CA LEU A 172 4.87 7.84 -5.37
C LEU A 172 3.82 8.07 -6.46
N LEU A 173 4.11 7.59 -7.66
CA LEU A 173 3.25 7.53 -8.82
C LEU A 173 3.07 6.05 -9.15
N THR A 174 1.89 5.51 -8.94
CA THR A 174 1.59 4.10 -9.16
C THR A 174 0.55 3.97 -10.26
N ALA A 175 0.83 3.10 -11.24
CA ALA A 175 -0.08 2.83 -12.35
C ALA A 175 -0.22 1.33 -12.57
N GLY A 176 -1.39 0.90 -13.04
CA GLY A 176 -1.62 -0.51 -13.32
C GLY A 176 -2.89 -0.76 -14.10
N LEU A 177 -3.07 -2.04 -14.44
CA LEU A 177 -4.26 -2.55 -15.10
C LEU A 177 -5.20 -3.18 -14.10
N THR A 178 -6.50 -3.11 -14.39
CA THR A 178 -7.53 -3.73 -13.57
C THR A 178 -8.55 -4.53 -14.35
N SER A 179 -9.10 -5.52 -13.67
CA SER A 179 -10.27 -6.28 -14.09
C SER A 179 -11.22 -6.42 -12.92
N GLU A 180 -12.52 -6.23 -13.13
CA GLU A 180 -13.56 -6.35 -12.13
C GLU A 180 -14.70 -7.25 -12.62
N VAL A 181 -15.23 -8.07 -11.71
CA VAL A 181 -16.46 -8.83 -11.93
C VAL A 181 -17.44 -8.43 -10.85
N ILE A 182 -18.63 -7.95 -11.24
CA ILE A 182 -19.63 -7.44 -10.32
C ILE A 182 -20.95 -8.13 -10.56
N LEU A 183 -21.42 -8.80 -9.53
CA LEU A 183 -22.76 -9.37 -9.44
C LEU A 183 -23.69 -8.30 -8.89
N HIS A 184 -24.80 -8.07 -9.59
CA HIS A 184 -25.89 -7.21 -9.13
C HIS A 184 -27.21 -7.96 -9.23
N ASN A 185 -28.25 -7.49 -8.54
CA ASN A 185 -29.57 -8.10 -8.63
C ASN A 185 -30.50 -7.22 -9.46
N TYR A 186 -31.11 -7.77 -10.50
CA TYR A 186 -32.08 -7.06 -11.34
C TYR A 186 -33.30 -6.53 -10.57
N LYS A 187 -33.74 -7.25 -9.54
CA LYS A 187 -34.88 -6.86 -8.71
C LYS A 187 -34.50 -5.87 -7.60
N TYR A 188 -33.24 -5.89 -7.19
CA TYR A 188 -32.68 -5.07 -6.10
C TYR A 188 -31.38 -4.43 -6.57
N SER A 189 -31.50 -3.35 -7.35
CA SER A 189 -30.35 -2.61 -7.88
C SER A 189 -29.47 -2.00 -6.79
N ASP A 190 -29.97 -1.95 -5.56
CA ASP A 190 -29.28 -1.46 -4.38
C ASP A 190 -28.36 -2.51 -3.73
N ARG A 191 -28.27 -3.73 -4.28
CA ARG A 191 -27.40 -4.80 -3.79
C ARG A 191 -26.44 -5.28 -4.87
N GLN A 192 -25.15 -5.17 -4.58
CA GLN A 192 -24.09 -5.64 -5.46
C GLN A 192 -22.91 -6.19 -4.66
N ALA A 193 -22.21 -7.13 -5.25
CA ALA A 193 -20.95 -7.66 -4.74
C ALA A 193 -20.00 -7.92 -5.91
N GLY A 194 -18.71 -7.82 -5.69
CA GLY A 194 -17.75 -8.03 -6.74
C GLY A 194 -16.34 -8.25 -6.25
N ALA A 195 -15.48 -8.55 -7.21
CA ALA A 195 -14.05 -8.69 -7.01
C ALA A 195 -13.32 -7.84 -8.05
N ARG A 196 -12.19 -7.25 -7.64
CA ARG A 196 -11.22 -6.58 -8.50
C ARG A 196 -9.87 -7.26 -8.39
N LEU A 197 -9.23 -7.50 -9.52
CA LEU A 197 -7.80 -7.75 -9.62
C LEU A 197 -7.09 -6.49 -10.13
N PHE A 198 -6.02 -6.08 -9.45
CA PHE A 198 -5.11 -5.03 -9.86
C PHE A 198 -3.70 -5.61 -10.06
N VAL A 199 -3.06 -5.25 -11.17
CA VAL A 199 -1.67 -5.55 -11.46
C VAL A 199 -0.99 -4.29 -11.99
N GLY A 200 0.02 -3.79 -11.28
CA GLY A 200 0.67 -2.53 -11.62
C GLY A 200 2.05 -2.39 -11.02
N ARG A 201 2.58 -1.17 -11.09
CA ARG A 201 3.89 -0.80 -10.54
C ARG A 201 3.94 0.66 -10.10
N THR A 202 4.74 0.92 -9.08
CA THR A 202 5.22 2.28 -8.80
C THR A 202 6.25 2.67 -9.86
N LEU A 203 6.02 3.80 -10.53
CA LEU A 203 6.75 4.27 -11.70
C LEU A 203 7.98 5.11 -11.34
N ASN A 204 8.08 5.61 -10.11
CA ASN A 204 9.25 6.34 -9.63
C ASN A 204 10.50 5.47 -9.71
N ASN A 205 11.64 6.09 -10.03
CA ASN A 205 12.94 5.47 -9.85
C ASN A 205 13.30 5.45 -8.37
N LEU A 206 12.75 4.47 -7.63
CA LEU A 206 13.09 4.24 -6.24
C LEU A 206 14.45 3.52 -6.19
N VAL A 207 15.38 4.10 -5.43
CA VAL A 207 16.74 3.59 -5.28
C VAL A 207 17.10 3.66 -3.81
N TYR A 208 17.62 2.55 -3.28
CA TYR A 208 18.18 2.55 -1.93
C TYR A 208 19.47 3.36 -1.90
N ARG A 209 19.53 4.31 -0.96
CA ARG A 209 20.74 5.08 -0.68
C ARG A 209 21.31 4.61 0.66
N GLY A 210 22.63 4.43 0.70
CA GLY A 210 23.41 3.99 1.84
C GLY A 210 24.89 4.29 1.61
N PRO A 211 25.76 4.20 2.61
CA PRO A 211 27.21 4.22 2.41
C PRO A 211 27.63 2.87 1.81
N VAL A 212 27.59 2.78 0.48
CA VAL A 212 27.97 1.57 -0.26
C VAL A 212 29.46 1.62 -0.64
N PRO A 213 30.20 0.48 -0.62
CA PRO A 213 31.49 0.38 -1.29
C PRO A 213 31.36 0.67 -2.80
N VAL A 214 32.38 1.29 -3.39
CA VAL A 214 32.41 1.91 -4.73
C VAL A 214 31.99 1.01 -5.92
N ASN A 215 31.77 -0.30 -5.73
CA ASN A 215 31.67 -1.29 -6.82
C ASN A 215 30.37 -2.11 -6.91
N SER A 216 29.31 -1.82 -6.15
CA SER A 216 28.03 -2.55 -6.29
C SER A 216 26.93 -1.70 -6.96
N SER A 217 26.18 -2.33 -7.86
CA SER A 217 25.00 -1.73 -8.49
C SER A 217 24.00 -1.26 -7.43
N PRO A 218 23.35 -0.10 -7.62
CA PRO A 218 22.37 0.41 -6.68
C PRO A 218 21.16 -0.53 -6.61
N GLU A 219 20.89 -1.03 -5.41
CA GLU A 219 19.74 -1.88 -5.13
C GLU A 219 18.44 -1.07 -5.21
N LYS A 220 17.36 -1.73 -5.66
CA LYS A 220 16.06 -1.11 -5.83
C LYS A 220 14.99 -1.94 -5.15
N PRO A 221 14.03 -1.30 -4.47
CA PRO A 221 12.89 -2.05 -3.96
C PRO A 221 12.08 -2.64 -5.10
N LYS A 222 11.40 -3.75 -4.82
CA LYS A 222 10.35 -4.24 -5.71
C LYS A 222 9.28 -3.15 -5.81
N THR A 223 8.82 -2.86 -7.03
CA THR A 223 7.77 -1.85 -7.24
C THR A 223 6.50 -2.45 -7.84
N THR A 224 6.54 -3.72 -8.24
CA THR A 224 5.38 -4.45 -8.76
C THR A 224 4.36 -4.68 -7.66
N ASN A 225 3.11 -4.31 -7.94
CA ASN A 225 2.00 -4.45 -7.02
C ASN A 225 0.90 -5.29 -7.68
N VAL A 226 0.54 -6.38 -7.02
CA VAL A 226 -0.64 -7.18 -7.31
C VAL A 226 -1.55 -7.11 -6.09
N SER A 227 -2.81 -6.73 -6.28
CA SER A 227 -3.82 -6.72 -5.22
C SER A 227 -5.16 -7.27 -5.68
N ILE A 228 -5.88 -7.86 -4.74
CA ILE A 228 -7.25 -8.34 -4.91
C ILE A 228 -8.11 -7.57 -3.93
N ALA A 229 -9.24 -7.03 -4.42
CA ALA A 229 -10.25 -6.42 -3.58
C ALA A 229 -11.58 -7.18 -3.73
N LEU A 230 -12.19 -7.54 -2.60
CA LEU A 230 -13.58 -7.99 -2.52
C LEU A 230 -14.42 -6.84 -1.99
N PHE A 231 -15.56 -6.58 -2.62
CA PHE A 231 -16.41 -5.48 -2.21
C PHE A 231 -17.89 -5.85 -2.30
N GLY A 232 -18.68 -5.18 -1.47
CA GLY A 232 -20.12 -5.27 -1.46
C GLY A 232 -20.74 -3.91 -1.21
N GLN A 233 -21.92 -3.66 -1.78
CA GLN A 233 -22.74 -2.51 -1.46
C GLN A 233 -24.17 -2.97 -1.21
N ILE A 234 -24.73 -2.51 -0.09
CA ILE A 234 -26.13 -2.67 0.27
C ILE A 234 -26.69 -1.27 0.51
N LYS A 235 -27.68 -0.87 -0.30
CA LYS A 235 -28.17 0.49 -0.36
C LYS A 235 -27.02 1.46 -0.63
N LYS A 236 -26.75 2.34 0.33
CA LYS A 236 -25.69 3.34 0.25
C LYS A 236 -24.41 2.92 0.97
N VAL A 237 -24.42 1.81 1.71
CA VAL A 237 -23.26 1.36 2.49
C VAL A 237 -22.40 0.46 1.62
N VAL A 238 -21.10 0.72 1.59
CA VAL A 238 -20.09 -0.04 0.85
C VAL A 238 -19.10 -0.65 1.84
N VAL A 239 -18.74 -1.92 1.63
CA VAL A 239 -17.68 -2.60 2.38
C VAL A 239 -16.63 -3.08 1.39
N ILE A 240 -15.35 -2.89 1.72
CA ILE A 240 -14.23 -3.28 0.86
C ILE A 240 -13.20 -4.01 1.73
N LEU A 241 -12.76 -5.17 1.27
CA LEU A 241 -11.65 -5.94 1.82
C LEU A 241 -10.60 -6.05 0.71
N GLU A 242 -9.41 -5.53 0.93
CA GLU A 242 -8.33 -5.53 -0.05
C GLU A 242 -7.06 -6.12 0.56
N GLY A 243 -6.38 -6.96 -0.21
CA GLY A 243 -5.09 -7.52 0.16
C GLY A 243 -4.17 -7.65 -1.05
N GLY A 244 -2.86 -7.59 -0.83
CA GLY A 244 -1.94 -7.61 -1.95
C GLY A 244 -0.46 -7.70 -1.59
N SER A 245 0.36 -7.29 -2.56
CA SER A 245 1.81 -7.30 -2.48
C SER A 245 2.33 -6.51 -1.27
N GLY A 246 3.46 -6.95 -0.71
CA GLY A 246 4.04 -6.33 0.47
C GLY A 246 3.18 -6.47 1.73
N GLY A 247 2.49 -7.61 1.89
CA GLY A 247 1.70 -7.92 3.10
C GLY A 247 0.63 -6.87 3.43
N ASN A 248 0.13 -6.14 2.43
CA ASN A 248 -0.89 -5.12 2.64
C ASN A 248 -2.26 -5.79 2.87
N GLY A 249 -2.93 -5.39 3.95
CA GLY A 249 -4.34 -5.67 4.22
C GLY A 249 -5.10 -4.38 4.55
N LEU A 250 -6.25 -4.19 3.91
CA LEU A 250 -7.08 -3.01 4.02
C LEU A 250 -8.56 -3.38 4.15
N VAL A 251 -9.20 -2.88 5.19
CA VAL A 251 -10.65 -2.97 5.39
C VAL A 251 -11.25 -1.57 5.33
N LYS A 252 -12.29 -1.36 4.51
CA LYS A 252 -13.00 -0.07 4.41
C LYS A 252 -14.49 -0.21 4.61
N LEU A 253 -15.05 0.81 5.23
CA LEU A 253 -16.47 1.10 5.26
C LEU A 253 -16.73 2.43 4.55
N GLY A 254 -17.67 2.46 3.61
CA GLY A 254 -17.99 3.61 2.80
C GLY A 254 -19.46 3.91 2.70
N TYR A 255 -19.76 5.13 2.24
CA TYR A 255 -21.11 5.64 2.02
C TYR A 255 -21.22 6.31 0.65
N ARG A 256 -22.27 5.97 -0.08
CA ARG A 256 -22.66 6.54 -1.38
C ARG A 256 -23.67 7.66 -1.17
N PHE A 257 -23.39 8.86 -1.68
CA PHE A 257 -24.29 10.02 -1.60
C PHE A 257 -24.44 10.79 -2.91
#